data_AF-A0A7K2JRF4-F1
#
_entry.id   AF-A0A7K2JRF4-F1
#
_cell.length_a   1.000
_cell.length_b   1.000
_cell.length_c   1.000
_cell.angle_alpha   90.00
_cell.angle_beta   90.00
_cell.angle_gamma   90.00
#
_symmetry.space_group_name_H-M   'P 1'
#
loop_
_entity.id
_entity.type
_entity.pdbx_description
1 polymer ?
#
loop_
_entity_poly.entity_id
_entity_poly.type
_entity_poly.pdbx_seq_one_letter_code
_entity_poly.pdbx_strand_id
1 'polypeptide(L)'
;MMGGTWFLGKAIAETALARGWDVTTFNRGRSGVDVPGVEAVHGDRTIHEDLRKLAQHGPWDAVVDTSSSELPPREVLLATTTLAGRAHRWVHLSTVSVYEGWPHEPLTEESPLLGCPPDADGSFGYTGEDGSPTKYGFQKAGGERAVTEAFGDEMRRSKASASWS
;
A
#
# COMPACT_ATOMS: atom_id res chain seq x y z
N MET A 1 10.97 1.41 -0.52
CA MET A 1 9.89 2.23 0.10
C MET A 1 9.12 2.98 -0.97
N MET A 2 7.80 2.79 -1.07
CA MET A 2 6.93 3.54 -2.00
C MET A 2 6.01 4.47 -1.21
N GLY A 3 6.04 5.78 -1.51
CA GLY A 3 5.22 6.78 -0.79
C GLY A 3 5.90 7.44 0.42
N GLY A 4 7.23 7.53 0.41
CA GLY A 4 8.06 7.74 1.60
C GLY A 4 8.10 9.13 2.25
N THR A 5 7.28 10.11 1.85
CA THR A 5 7.46 11.50 2.33
C THR A 5 6.54 11.94 3.46
N TRP A 6 5.58 11.10 3.88
CA TRP A 6 4.75 11.36 5.07
C TRP A 6 5.20 10.47 6.24
N PHE A 7 5.13 11.02 7.47
CA PHE A 7 5.75 10.58 8.74
C PHE A 7 6.15 9.09 8.85
N LEU A 8 5.24 8.17 8.52
CA LEU A 8 5.47 6.72 8.61
C LEU A 8 6.54 6.20 7.63
N GLY A 9 6.51 6.65 6.37
CA GLY A 9 7.46 6.19 5.35
C GLY A 9 8.90 6.57 5.68
N LYS A 10 9.09 7.80 6.18
CA LYS A 10 10.38 8.29 6.69
C LYS A 10 10.88 7.46 7.86
N ALA A 11 10.04 7.25 8.88
CA ALA A 11 10.43 6.49 10.07
C ALA A 11 10.84 5.04 9.74
N ILE A 12 10.12 4.40 8.80
CA ILE A 12 10.48 3.05 8.33
C ILE A 12 11.82 3.06 7.59
N ALA A 13 12.05 4.04 6.69
CA ALA A 13 13.31 4.16 5.96
C ALA A 13 14.50 4.38 6.90
N GLU A 14 14.39 5.31 7.86
CA GLU A 14 15.42 5.57 8.86
C GLU A 14 15.71 4.33 9.72
N THR A 15 14.66 3.60 10.13
CA THR A 15 14.81 2.36 10.92
C THR A 15 15.48 1.26 10.11
N ALA A 16 15.15 1.11 8.82
CA ALA A 16 15.77 0.14 7.94
C ALA A 16 17.26 0.45 7.71
N LEU A 17 17.59 1.71 7.46
CA LEU A 17 18.99 2.15 7.37
C LEU A 17 19.77 1.91 8.66
N ALA A 18 19.17 2.20 9.82
CA ALA A 18 19.80 1.93 11.12
C ALA A 18 20.05 0.44 11.38
N ARG A 19 19.33 -0.45 10.69
CA ARG A 19 19.55 -1.91 10.69
C ARG A 19 20.58 -2.36 9.65
N GLY A 20 21.15 -1.44 8.87
CA GLY A 20 22.11 -1.70 7.81
C GLY A 20 21.49 -2.25 6.53
N TRP A 21 20.20 -2.02 6.30
CA TRP A 21 19.55 -2.43 5.05
C TRP A 21 19.76 -1.39 3.96
N ASP A 22 19.88 -1.85 2.71
CA ASP A 22 19.84 -0.97 1.54
C ASP A 22 18.40 -0.53 1.27
N VAL A 23 18.19 0.78 1.15
CA VAL A 23 16.85 1.37 1.01
C VAL A 23 16.77 2.20 -0.24
N THR A 24 15.97 1.76 -1.21
CA THR A 24 15.50 2.62 -2.32
C THR A 24 14.17 3.29 -1.92
N THR A 25 14.05 4.61 -2.13
CA THR A 25 12.77 5.33 -1.98
C THR A 25 12.22 5.74 -3.33
N PHE A 26 10.91 5.62 -3.52
CA PHE A 26 10.21 6.10 -4.70
C PHE A 26 9.12 7.11 -4.33
N ASN A 27 9.28 8.35 -4.78
CA ASN A 27 8.40 9.46 -4.45
C ASN A 27 8.48 10.59 -5.49
N ARG A 28 7.57 11.57 -5.45
CA ARG A 28 7.51 12.66 -6.46
C ARG A 28 8.50 13.81 -6.23
N GLY A 29 9.31 13.77 -5.18
CA GLY A 29 10.21 14.85 -4.76
C GLY A 29 9.48 16.12 -4.29
N ARG A 30 8.18 16.05 -4.00
CA ARG A 30 7.34 17.22 -3.66
C ARG A 30 7.30 17.54 -2.16
N SER A 31 7.51 16.55 -1.31
CA SER A 31 7.34 16.69 0.14
C SER A 31 8.66 16.40 0.86
N GLY A 32 9.34 17.45 1.30
CA GLY A 32 10.55 17.35 2.13
C GLY A 32 11.82 16.94 1.39
N VAL A 33 12.87 16.74 2.19
CA VAL A 33 14.19 16.26 1.73
C VAL A 33 14.20 14.73 1.84
N ASP A 34 14.84 14.08 0.87
CA ASP A 34 15.04 12.63 0.91
C ASP A 34 15.82 12.22 2.18
N VAL A 35 15.49 11.04 2.71
CA VAL A 35 16.16 10.52 3.91
C VAL A 35 17.65 10.27 3.59
N PRO A 36 18.60 10.86 4.34
CA PRO A 36 20.01 10.63 4.09
C PRO A 36 20.37 9.14 4.12
N GLY A 37 21.13 8.67 3.12
CA GLY A 37 21.56 7.28 3.02
C GLY A 37 20.65 6.38 2.18
N VAL A 38 19.46 6.83 1.77
CA VAL A 38 18.64 6.09 0.80
C VAL A 38 19.11 6.34 -0.64
N GLU A 39 18.86 5.38 -1.51
CA GLU A 39 18.83 5.63 -2.95
C GLU A 39 17.47 6.25 -3.32
N ALA A 40 17.45 7.55 -3.63
CA ALA A 40 16.23 8.25 -3.99
C ALA A 40 15.94 8.15 -5.49
N VAL A 41 14.80 7.56 -5.84
CA VAL A 41 14.27 7.51 -7.20
C VAL A 41 13.02 8.39 -7.27
N HIS A 42 13.08 9.46 -8.06
CA HIS A 42 11.93 10.35 -8.23
C HIS A 42 11.06 9.95 -9.42
N GLY A 43 9.76 9.87 -9.17
CA GLY A 43 8.72 9.57 -10.15
C GLY A 43 7.31 9.55 -9.54
N ASP A 44 6.30 9.49 -10.40
CA ASP A 44 4.90 9.37 -10.03
C ASP A 44 4.41 7.94 -10.29
N ARG A 45 3.95 7.25 -9.24
CA ARG A 45 3.48 5.87 -9.35
C ARG A 45 2.21 5.70 -10.19
N THR A 46 1.51 6.79 -10.50
CA THR A 46 0.37 6.76 -11.42
C THR A 46 0.81 6.80 -12.89
N ILE A 47 2.11 6.97 -13.14
CA ILE A 47 2.71 6.98 -14.47
C ILE A 47 3.47 5.67 -14.68
N HIS A 48 3.04 4.88 -15.65
CA HIS A 48 3.63 3.57 -15.96
C HIS A 48 5.14 3.69 -16.30
N GLU A 49 5.55 4.71 -17.06
CA GLU A 49 6.98 4.92 -17.39
C GLU A 49 7.85 5.15 -16.15
N ASP A 50 7.34 5.87 -15.15
CA ASP A 50 8.09 6.12 -13.92
C ASP A 50 8.23 4.84 -13.08
N LEU A 51 7.22 3.97 -13.08
CA LEU A 51 7.32 2.64 -12.47
C LEU A 51 8.29 1.72 -13.22
N ARG A 52 8.34 1.79 -14.56
CA ARG A 52 9.32 1.05 -15.38
C ARG A 52 10.74 1.53 -15.12
N LYS A 53 10.94 2.84 -14.97
CA LYS A 53 12.21 3.40 -14.54
C LYS A 53 12.60 2.87 -13.16
N LEU A 54 11.68 2.92 -12.20
CA LEU A 54 11.91 2.34 -10.86
C LEU A 54 12.33 0.88 -10.94
N ALA A 55 11.68 0.06 -11.77
CA ALA A 55 11.97 -1.37 -11.93
C ALA A 55 13.44 -1.67 -12.34
N GLN A 56 14.17 -0.69 -12.87
CA GLN A 56 15.59 -0.81 -13.23
C GLN A 56 16.53 -0.77 -12.00
N HIS A 57 16.05 -0.31 -10.84
CA HIS A 57 16.82 -0.22 -9.59
C HIS A 57 16.68 -1.46 -8.69
N GLY A 58 15.75 -2.36 -9.00
CA GLY A 58 15.62 -3.63 -8.29
C GLY A 58 16.70 -4.65 -8.69
N PRO A 59 16.66 -5.88 -8.15
CA PRO A 59 15.57 -6.43 -7.34
C PRO A 59 15.61 -6.01 -5.86
N TRP A 60 14.48 -6.18 -5.16
CA TRP A 60 14.34 -5.95 -3.73
C TRP A 60 13.79 -7.18 -3.00
N ASP A 61 14.20 -7.38 -1.75
CA ASP A 61 13.58 -8.40 -0.91
C ASP A 61 12.13 -8.05 -0.52
N ALA A 62 11.83 -6.77 -0.36
CA ALA A 62 10.49 -6.30 -0.05
C ALA A 62 10.23 -4.86 -0.54
N VAL A 63 9.00 -4.61 -0.98
CA VAL A 63 8.45 -3.27 -1.14
C VAL A 63 7.50 -3.00 0.02
N VAL A 64 7.69 -1.87 0.71
CA VAL A 64 6.69 -1.34 1.66
C VAL A 64 5.99 -0.18 0.99
N ASP A 65 4.68 -0.31 0.78
CA ASP A 65 3.83 0.69 0.12
C ASP A 65 2.96 1.42 1.13
N THR A 66 3.42 2.61 1.51
CA THR A 66 2.71 3.51 2.44
C THR A 66 1.82 4.53 1.73
N SER A 67 1.85 4.59 0.39
CA SER A 67 1.05 5.54 -0.41
C SER A 67 -0.32 5.03 -0.82
N SER A 68 -0.54 3.72 -0.76
CA SER A 68 -1.78 3.09 -1.23
C SER A 68 -3.05 3.51 -0.46
N SER A 69 -2.93 4.25 0.65
CA SER A 69 -4.09 4.74 1.40
C SER A 69 -4.89 5.80 0.65
N GLU A 70 -4.26 6.56 -0.25
CA GLU A 70 -4.88 7.67 -0.98
C GLU A 70 -5.14 7.36 -2.46
N LEU A 71 -4.87 6.12 -2.88
CA LEU A 71 -4.90 5.73 -4.29
C LEU A 71 -5.97 4.68 -4.56
N PRO A 72 -6.63 4.74 -5.73
CA PRO A 72 -7.58 3.72 -6.09
C PRO A 72 -6.91 2.38 -6.40
N PRO A 73 -7.64 1.26 -6.29
CA PRO A 73 -7.15 -0.10 -6.55
C PRO A 73 -6.31 -0.21 -7.82
N ARG A 74 -6.76 0.38 -8.93
CA ARG A 74 -6.03 0.34 -10.21
C ARG A 74 -4.58 0.85 -10.15
N GLU A 75 -4.27 1.83 -9.29
CA GLU A 75 -2.91 2.36 -9.15
C GLU A 75 -2.04 1.45 -8.26
N VAL A 76 -2.67 0.69 -7.37
CA VAL A 76 -2.03 -0.41 -6.62
C VAL A 76 -1.73 -1.56 -7.57
N LEU A 77 -2.70 -1.94 -8.40
CA LEU A 77 -2.55 -2.98 -9.41
C LEU A 77 -1.45 -2.62 -10.42
N LEU A 78 -1.44 -1.39 -10.94
CA LEU A 78 -0.40 -0.93 -11.87
C LEU A 78 1.01 -1.06 -11.26
N ALA A 79 1.20 -0.60 -10.03
CA ALA A 79 2.50 -0.66 -9.37
C ALA A 79 2.94 -2.10 -9.06
N THR A 80 2.04 -2.91 -8.51
CA THR A 80 2.33 -4.29 -8.12
C THR A 80 2.62 -5.18 -9.33
N THR A 81 1.84 -5.05 -10.41
CA THR A 81 2.07 -5.80 -11.66
C THR A 81 3.35 -5.35 -12.37
N THR A 82 3.65 -4.05 -12.41
CA THR A 82 4.88 -3.54 -13.05
C THR A 82 6.15 -3.99 -12.32
N LEU A 83 6.08 -4.13 -11.00
CA LEU A 83 7.20 -4.53 -10.15
C LEU A 83 7.20 -6.03 -9.80
N ALA A 84 6.25 -6.80 -10.34
CA ALA A 84 6.25 -8.25 -10.21
C ALA A 84 7.56 -8.83 -10.78
N GLY A 85 8.18 -9.75 -10.03
CA GLY A 85 9.51 -10.30 -10.37
C GLY A 85 10.69 -9.35 -10.11
N ARG A 86 10.45 -8.12 -9.65
CA ARG A 86 11.48 -7.19 -9.13
C ARG A 86 11.47 -7.10 -7.61
N ALA A 87 10.44 -7.60 -6.95
CA ALA A 87 10.39 -7.71 -5.50
C ALA A 87 9.99 -9.14 -5.10
N HIS A 88 10.56 -9.66 -4.01
CA HIS A 88 10.10 -10.95 -3.45
C HIS A 88 8.80 -10.80 -2.66
N ARG A 89 8.58 -9.65 -2.01
CA ARG A 89 7.42 -9.40 -1.15
C ARG A 89 6.86 -8.00 -1.33
N TRP A 90 5.55 -7.86 -1.13
CA TRP A 90 4.86 -6.57 -1.09
C TRP A 90 4.08 -6.39 0.21
N VAL A 91 4.49 -5.41 1.01
CA VAL A 91 3.82 -5.02 2.26
C VAL A 91 2.90 -3.86 1.95
N HIS A 92 1.60 -4.14 1.93
CA HIS A 92 0.54 -3.16 1.74
C HIS A 92 -0.14 -2.84 3.07
N LEU A 93 -0.24 -1.54 3.39
CA LEU A 93 -0.92 -1.08 4.60
C LEU A 93 -2.43 -1.16 4.43
N SER A 94 -3.06 -2.09 5.12
CA SER A 94 -4.52 -2.24 5.15
C SER A 94 -5.17 -1.44 6.30
N THR A 95 -6.50 -1.47 6.39
CA THR A 95 -7.35 -0.87 7.41
C THR A 95 -8.36 -1.90 7.92
N VAL A 96 -8.94 -1.68 9.10
CA VAL A 96 -10.10 -2.44 9.60
C VAL A 96 -11.38 -2.17 8.80
N SER A 97 -11.47 -1.02 8.12
CA SER A 97 -12.66 -0.67 7.33
C SER A 97 -12.88 -1.53 6.08
N VAL A 98 -11.96 -2.47 5.77
CA VAL A 98 -12.16 -3.43 4.68
C VAL A 98 -13.12 -4.55 5.06
N TYR A 99 -13.40 -4.77 6.34
CA TYR A 99 -14.29 -5.84 6.76
C TYR A 99 -15.75 -5.42 6.64
N GLU A 100 -16.62 -6.32 6.17
CA GLU A 100 -18.04 -6.04 5.97
C GLU A 100 -18.75 -5.67 7.28
N GLY A 101 -18.38 -6.31 8.40
CA GLY A 101 -18.97 -6.07 9.72
C GLY A 101 -18.45 -4.82 10.45
N TRP A 102 -17.47 -4.08 9.90
CA TRP A 102 -16.96 -2.87 10.57
C TRP A 102 -17.98 -1.73 10.49
N PRO A 103 -18.24 -0.96 11.57
CA PRO A 103 -17.69 -1.05 12.93
C PRO A 103 -18.61 -1.80 13.91
N HIS A 104 -19.65 -2.47 13.43
CA HIS A 104 -20.78 -2.95 14.23
C HIS A 104 -20.56 -4.34 14.83
N GLU A 105 -19.68 -5.14 14.25
CA GLU A 105 -19.44 -6.51 14.63
C GLU A 105 -18.03 -6.69 15.22
N PRO A 106 -17.81 -7.66 16.13
CA PRO A 106 -16.48 -8.13 16.48
C PRO A 106 -15.79 -8.73 15.24
N LEU A 107 -14.54 -8.35 14.99
CA LEU A 107 -13.80 -8.74 13.79
C LEU A 107 -12.59 -9.62 14.11
N THR A 108 -12.29 -10.53 13.17
CA THR A 108 -11.11 -11.39 13.15
C THR A 108 -10.41 -11.28 11.80
N GLU A 109 -9.25 -11.91 11.61
CA GLU A 109 -8.57 -11.92 10.31
C GLU A 109 -9.33 -12.73 9.26
N GLU A 110 -10.22 -13.60 9.71
CA GLU A 110 -11.09 -14.47 8.91
C GLU A 110 -12.44 -13.82 8.58
N SER A 111 -12.73 -12.63 9.12
CA SER A 111 -13.99 -11.93 8.85
C SER A 111 -14.13 -11.56 7.36
N PRO A 112 -15.36 -11.58 6.80
CA PRO A 112 -15.58 -11.23 5.40
C PRO A 112 -15.07 -9.83 5.05
N LEU A 113 -14.46 -9.71 3.87
CA LEU A 113 -13.97 -8.45 3.32
C LEU A 113 -14.96 -7.89 2.31
N LEU A 114 -15.08 -6.57 2.26
CA LEU A 114 -15.81 -5.84 1.23
C LEU A 114 -15.35 -6.25 -0.18
N GLY A 115 -16.30 -6.50 -1.06
CA GLY A 115 -16.03 -6.79 -2.46
C GLY A 115 -15.62 -5.54 -3.25
N CYS A 116 -14.41 -5.51 -3.79
CA CYS A 116 -13.96 -4.48 -4.73
C CYS A 116 -13.02 -5.09 -5.78
N PRO A 117 -13.24 -4.82 -7.08
CA PRO A 117 -12.30 -5.20 -8.14
C PRO A 117 -10.91 -4.60 -7.95
N PRO A 118 -9.85 -5.31 -8.32
CA PRO A 118 -8.46 -4.84 -8.18
C PRO A 118 -8.14 -3.68 -9.14
N ASP A 119 -8.88 -3.55 -10.23
CA ASP A 119 -8.76 -2.54 -11.27
C ASP A 119 -9.79 -1.40 -11.13
N ALA A 120 -10.54 -1.39 -10.03
CA ALA A 120 -11.50 -0.34 -9.75
C ALA A 120 -10.82 1.04 -9.66
N ASP A 121 -11.53 2.05 -10.16
CA ASP A 121 -11.11 3.43 -10.03
C ASP A 121 -11.58 4.06 -8.70
N GLY A 122 -11.23 5.34 -8.52
CA GLY A 122 -11.57 6.09 -7.32
C GLY A 122 -13.05 6.39 -7.15
N SER A 123 -13.92 5.96 -8.06
CA SER A 123 -15.38 6.12 -7.94
C SER A 123 -16.05 4.93 -7.24
N PHE A 124 -15.44 3.74 -7.27
CA PHE A 124 -16.03 2.51 -6.78
C PHE A 124 -16.31 2.50 -5.27
N GLY A 125 -17.42 1.87 -4.88
CA GLY A 125 -17.88 1.79 -3.51
C GLY A 125 -18.78 2.96 -3.13
N TYR A 126 -19.36 2.87 -1.93
CA TYR A 126 -20.27 3.88 -1.39
C TYR A 126 -20.01 4.02 0.10
N THR A 127 -20.55 5.10 0.69
CA THR A 127 -20.63 5.25 2.15
C THR A 127 -22.08 5.09 2.56
N GLY A 128 -22.35 4.15 3.48
CA GLY A 128 -23.70 3.90 4.00
C GLY A 128 -24.27 5.10 4.76
N GLU A 129 -25.58 5.10 5.00
CA GLU A 129 -26.29 6.21 5.67
C GLU A 129 -25.78 6.46 7.10
N ASP A 130 -25.39 5.41 7.80
CA ASP A 130 -24.78 5.45 9.14
C ASP A 130 -23.26 5.70 9.10
N GLY A 131 -22.70 5.91 7.91
CA GLY A 131 -21.28 6.07 7.67
C GLY A 131 -20.51 4.77 7.39
N SER A 132 -21.18 3.59 7.34
CA SER A 132 -20.54 2.29 7.12
C SER A 132 -21.35 1.36 6.17
N PRO A 133 -20.70 0.52 5.34
CA PRO A 133 -19.28 0.56 5.01
C PRO A 133 -18.90 1.90 4.38
N THR A 134 -17.60 2.19 4.31
CA THR A 134 -17.10 3.43 3.70
C THR A 134 -16.59 3.17 2.29
N LYS A 135 -16.66 4.18 1.43
CA LYS A 135 -15.99 4.14 0.12
C LYS A 135 -14.49 3.84 0.29
N TYR A 136 -13.86 4.41 1.31
CA TYR A 136 -12.48 4.11 1.67
C TYR A 136 -12.25 2.61 1.95
N GLY A 137 -13.14 1.96 2.70
CA GLY A 137 -13.12 0.53 2.96
C GLY A 137 -13.11 -0.32 1.69
N PHE A 138 -14.01 -0.02 0.75
CA PHE A 138 -14.03 -0.66 -0.57
C PHE A 138 -12.70 -0.47 -1.32
N GLN A 139 -12.21 0.78 -1.41
CA GLN A 139 -10.97 1.09 -2.12
C GLN A 139 -9.76 0.36 -1.52
N LYS A 140 -9.70 0.23 -0.18
CA LYS A 140 -8.64 -0.54 0.49
C LYS A 140 -8.77 -2.05 0.27
N ALA A 141 -9.99 -2.59 0.23
CA ALA A 141 -10.22 -4.00 -0.09
C ALA A 141 -9.80 -4.34 -1.53
N GLY A 142 -10.08 -3.45 -2.50
CA GLY A 142 -9.61 -3.61 -3.88
C GLY A 142 -8.09 -3.53 -3.98
N GLY A 143 -7.46 -2.66 -3.20
CA GLY A 143 -6.00 -2.59 -3.07
C GLY A 143 -5.38 -3.88 -2.50
N GLU A 144 -5.97 -4.51 -1.49
CA GLU A 144 -5.54 -5.82 -0.98
C GLU A 144 -5.61 -6.89 -2.07
N ARG A 145 -6.72 -6.91 -2.83
CA ARG A 145 -6.90 -7.84 -3.94
C ARG A 145 -5.86 -7.64 -5.03
N ALA A 146 -5.58 -6.41 -5.43
CA ALA A 146 -4.56 -6.09 -6.42
C ALA A 146 -3.16 -6.60 -6.02
N VAL A 147 -2.79 -6.48 -4.75
CA VAL A 147 -1.52 -7.03 -4.23
C VAL A 147 -1.52 -8.56 -4.25
N THR A 148 -2.62 -9.17 -3.82
CA THR A 148 -2.79 -10.63 -3.77
C THR A 148 -2.69 -11.24 -5.16
N GLU A 149 -3.27 -10.61 -6.18
CA GLU A 149 -3.18 -11.08 -7.57
C GLU A 149 -1.74 -11.07 -8.12
N ALA A 150 -0.91 -10.11 -7.70
CA ALA A 150 0.46 -9.98 -8.19
C ALA A 150 1.51 -10.75 -7.36
N PHE A 151 1.29 -10.92 -6.05
CA PHE A 151 2.28 -11.47 -5.11
C PHE A 151 1.81 -12.70 -4.32
N GLY A 152 0.56 -13.13 -4.49
CA GLY A 152 -0.02 -14.30 -3.81
C GLY A 152 -0.39 -14.07 -2.34
N ASP A 153 -0.94 -15.12 -1.71
CA ASP A 153 -1.55 -15.10 -0.38
C ASP A 153 -0.56 -15.17 0.80
N GLU A 154 0.77 -15.25 0.59
CA GLU A 154 1.78 -15.27 1.67
C GLU A 154 1.93 -13.91 2.41
N MET A 155 0.87 -13.10 2.39
CA MET A 155 0.78 -11.79 3.00
C MET A 155 0.40 -11.92 4.48
N ARG A 156 1.39 -11.87 5.39
CA ARG A 156 1.13 -11.62 6.80
C ARG A 156 0.68 -10.15 6.97
N ARG A 157 -0.63 -9.92 7.00
CA ARG A 157 -1.25 -8.59 7.12
C ARG A 157 -0.88 -7.97 8.47
N SER A 158 -0.09 -6.90 8.50
CA SER A 158 0.04 -6.08 9.71
C SER A 158 -1.04 -4.99 9.67
N LYS A 159 -2.20 -5.22 10.30
CA LYS A 159 -3.23 -4.17 10.46
C LYS A 159 -3.07 -3.54 11.84
N ALA A 160 -3.04 -2.21 11.90
CA ALA A 160 -3.06 -1.48 13.16
C ALA A 160 -4.43 -1.66 13.81
N SER A 161 -4.53 -2.50 14.82
CA SER A 161 -5.71 -2.62 15.68
C SER A 161 -5.72 -1.45 16.66
N ALA A 162 -6.66 -0.51 16.50
CA ALA A 162 -6.95 0.47 17.55
C ALA A 162 -7.90 -0.19 18.56
N SER A 163 -7.33 -0.80 19.61
CA SER A 163 -8.10 -1.22 20.78
C SER A 163 -8.34 0.02 21.65
N TRP A 164 -9.59 0.48 21.72
CA TRP A 164 -10.03 1.40 22.76
C TRP A 164 -10.54 0.56 23.94
N SER A 165 -9.90 0.73 25.11
CA SER A 165 -10.31 0.17 26.40
C SER A 165 -11.43 0.99 27.02
#